data_AF-A0A7Y6Y3F5-F1
#
_entry.id   AF-A0A7Y6Y3F5-F1
#
_cell.length_a   1.000
_cell.length_b   1.000
_cell.length_c   1.000
_cell.angle_alpha   90.00
_cell.angle_beta   90.00
_cell.angle_gamma   90.00
#
_symmetry.space_group_name_H-M   'P 1'
#
loop_
_entity.id
_entity.type
_entity.pdbx_description
1 polymer ?
#
loop_
_entity_poly.entity_id
_entity_poly.type
_entity_poly.pdbx_seq_one_letter_code
_entity_poly.pdbx_strand_id
1 'polypeptide(L)'
;MATFTVNTNADETYNAGDLASETADGSGLSLREALALAQNGDTITFDASLSGGSVLNTLGTEFLVSTDITIDGDLDNDGTPDVTIDLNNTTATYGVHVDTGVSLTLDGVTVTGTSSAQNRTGIYTETGTSLDIQNSIFTGNGGNALVNNFVIRANGDVTVESSRFENNDASTYILNVNSGSLTINNSSFTDNSNAVRTIATGNGLPSATITNTTIAHNGQYGADFGGHPLTLTNVTITGHSAAELYLFGTSATITDSIIAGSNNSINTPAGYSLTFSGTNVVANLTAAYSGDAPTIEPTLTNIFNGVSGDGGTLSAITTDTGAIIYTALVNPSGTAQSLGPELAATIGGNTTGSITENAANTTGTLTISDDNGAAEESFNASTLAGTYGSLDIVAGGGWTYNLNNANAVVDALKTGESLTDTVTVSSADGTTQDITITINGAPD
;
A
#
# COMPACT_ATOMS: atom_id res chain seq x y z
N MET A 1 2.14 -38.00 15.05
CA MET A 1 3.00 -37.45 14.00
C MET A 1 3.43 -38.58 13.05
N ALA A 2 2.46 -39.15 12.37
CA ALA A 2 2.68 -39.85 11.10
C ALA A 2 2.69 -38.82 9.96
N THR A 3 3.24 -39.21 8.83
CA THR A 3 3.15 -38.47 7.59
C THR A 3 2.37 -39.31 6.59
N PHE A 4 1.29 -38.76 6.04
CA PHE A 4 0.50 -39.36 4.96
C PHE A 4 0.91 -38.72 3.64
N THR A 5 1.27 -39.53 2.65
CA THR A 5 1.65 -39.04 1.32
C THR A 5 0.53 -39.31 0.33
N VAL A 6 -0.21 -38.25 -0.02
CA VAL A 6 -1.22 -38.26 -1.08
C VAL A 6 -0.52 -38.52 -2.40
N ASN A 7 -0.93 -39.54 -3.14
CA ASN A 7 -0.25 -39.99 -4.36
C ASN A 7 -1.19 -40.10 -5.57
N THR A 8 -2.41 -39.60 -5.44
CA THR A 8 -3.37 -39.45 -6.53
C THR A 8 -4.00 -38.06 -6.50
N ASN A 9 -4.38 -37.58 -7.68
CA ASN A 9 -5.13 -36.33 -7.83
C ASN A 9 -6.65 -36.52 -7.79
N ALA A 10 -7.10 -37.78 -7.77
CA ALA A 10 -8.51 -38.14 -7.70
C ALA A 10 -9.09 -37.87 -6.29
N ASP A 11 -10.38 -37.54 -6.25
CA ASP A 11 -11.16 -37.45 -5.01
C ASP A 11 -11.90 -38.75 -4.78
N GLU A 12 -11.57 -39.46 -3.69
CA GLU A 12 -12.15 -40.76 -3.39
C GLU A 12 -12.81 -40.78 -2.01
N THR A 13 -13.93 -41.51 -1.92
CA THR A 13 -14.66 -41.62 -0.66
C THR A 13 -13.91 -42.54 0.28
N TYR A 14 -13.56 -42.03 1.46
CA TYR A 14 -13.03 -42.87 2.54
C TYR A 14 -13.99 -44.02 2.86
N ASN A 15 -13.50 -45.26 2.78
CA ASN A 15 -14.32 -46.46 2.89
C ASN A 15 -14.31 -47.10 4.30
N ALA A 16 -13.79 -46.38 5.30
CA ALA A 16 -13.66 -46.79 6.71
C ALA A 16 -12.61 -47.89 6.99
N GLY A 17 -11.58 -47.97 6.16
CA GLY A 17 -10.44 -48.87 6.34
C GLY A 17 -9.19 -48.22 6.96
N ASP A 18 -8.06 -48.93 6.96
CA ASP A 18 -6.77 -48.40 7.40
C ASP A 18 -5.95 -47.87 6.20
N LEU A 19 -4.78 -47.28 6.46
CA LEU A 19 -3.91 -46.80 5.38
C LEU A 19 -3.57 -47.89 4.35
N ALA A 20 -3.46 -49.15 4.77
CA ALA A 20 -3.14 -50.25 3.88
C ALA A 20 -4.33 -50.62 2.99
N SER A 21 -5.57 -50.51 3.47
CA SER A 21 -6.75 -50.71 2.62
C SER A 21 -6.96 -49.57 1.62
N GLU A 22 -6.82 -48.31 2.05
CA GLU A 22 -7.03 -47.14 1.17
C GLU A 22 -5.91 -47.00 0.13
N THR A 23 -4.77 -47.67 0.29
CA THR A 23 -3.71 -47.69 -0.73
C THR A 23 -3.74 -48.93 -1.62
N ALA A 24 -4.48 -49.97 -1.24
CA ALA A 24 -4.47 -51.27 -1.93
C ALA A 24 -5.60 -51.45 -2.96
N ASP A 25 -6.55 -50.51 -3.03
CA ASP A 25 -7.65 -50.53 -4.01
C ASP A 25 -7.21 -50.18 -5.44
N GLY A 26 -5.98 -49.69 -5.61
CA GLY A 26 -5.36 -49.36 -6.89
C GLY A 26 -5.60 -47.92 -7.35
N SER A 27 -6.30 -47.12 -6.57
CA SER A 27 -6.57 -45.70 -6.83
C SER A 27 -5.51 -44.76 -6.25
N GLY A 28 -4.77 -45.24 -5.24
CA GLY A 28 -3.82 -44.41 -4.49
C GLY A 28 -4.52 -43.66 -3.35
N LEU A 29 -3.73 -43.08 -2.45
CA LEU A 29 -4.26 -42.34 -1.30
C LEU A 29 -4.64 -40.93 -1.73
N SER A 30 -5.94 -40.62 -1.72
CA SER A 30 -6.46 -39.28 -1.98
C SER A 30 -6.33 -38.36 -0.76
N LEU A 31 -6.46 -37.04 -0.98
CA LEU A 31 -6.48 -36.07 0.12
C LEU A 31 -7.64 -36.33 1.10
N ARG A 32 -8.81 -36.73 0.60
CA ARG A 32 -9.99 -37.00 1.45
C ARG A 32 -9.75 -38.19 2.39
N GLU A 33 -9.11 -39.24 1.91
CA GLU A 33 -8.76 -40.40 2.72
C GLU A 33 -7.65 -40.07 3.71
N ALA A 34 -6.63 -39.31 3.28
CA ALA A 34 -5.58 -38.85 4.17
C ALA A 34 -6.15 -38.02 5.35
N LEU A 35 -7.10 -37.12 5.05
CA LEU A 35 -7.82 -36.34 6.07
C LEU A 35 -8.63 -37.22 7.03
N ALA A 36 -9.27 -38.29 6.53
CA ALA A 36 -10.05 -39.19 7.35
C ALA A 36 -9.20 -40.12 8.23
N LEU A 37 -7.97 -40.42 7.80
CA LEU A 37 -7.01 -41.28 8.52
C LEU A 37 -6.15 -40.51 9.54
N ALA A 38 -5.94 -39.21 9.32
CA ALA A 38 -5.02 -38.41 10.12
C ALA A 38 -5.47 -38.23 11.58
N GLN A 39 -4.49 -38.27 12.49
CA GLN A 39 -4.68 -37.99 13.91
C GLN A 39 -4.01 -36.67 14.31
N ASN A 40 -4.26 -36.22 15.55
CA ASN A 40 -3.71 -34.95 16.03
C ASN A 40 -2.18 -34.89 15.90
N GLY A 41 -1.71 -33.83 15.26
CA GLY A 41 -0.33 -33.52 14.93
C GLY A 41 0.21 -34.25 13.70
N ASP A 42 -0.58 -35.01 12.96
CA ASP A 42 -0.10 -35.64 11.74
C ASP A 42 0.07 -34.62 10.60
N THR A 43 0.96 -34.96 9.67
CA THR A 43 1.22 -34.17 8.46
C THR A 43 0.71 -34.92 7.25
N ILE A 44 0.00 -34.23 6.37
CA ILE A 44 -0.37 -34.70 5.05
C ILE A 44 0.51 -33.98 4.05
N THR A 45 1.27 -34.72 3.24
CA THR A 45 2.09 -34.21 2.16
C THR A 45 1.72 -34.90 0.85
N PHE A 46 2.37 -34.56 -0.25
CA PHE A 46 2.07 -35.07 -1.57
C PHE A 46 3.28 -35.78 -2.19
N ASP A 47 3.01 -36.79 -3.01
CA ASP A 47 4.04 -37.43 -3.81
C ASP A 47 4.59 -36.44 -4.84
N ALA A 48 5.90 -36.48 -5.10
CA ALA A 48 6.56 -35.58 -6.04
C ALA A 48 5.96 -35.64 -7.46
N SER A 49 5.31 -36.74 -7.83
CA SER A 49 4.58 -36.86 -9.11
C SER A 49 3.38 -35.92 -9.22
N LEU A 50 2.90 -35.33 -8.12
CA LEU A 50 1.81 -34.35 -8.07
C LEU A 50 2.30 -32.89 -8.10
N SER A 51 3.62 -32.63 -8.12
CA SER A 51 4.16 -31.26 -8.25
C SER A 51 3.68 -30.60 -9.54
N GLY A 52 3.23 -29.35 -9.42
CA GLY A 52 2.55 -28.57 -10.46
C GLY A 52 1.13 -29.05 -10.80
N GLY A 53 0.63 -30.08 -10.10
CA GLY A 53 -0.68 -30.68 -10.31
C GLY A 53 -1.78 -30.10 -9.42
N SER A 54 -3.01 -30.58 -9.63
CA SER A 54 -4.18 -30.20 -8.83
C SER A 54 -4.87 -31.43 -8.25
N VAL A 55 -5.06 -31.46 -6.93
CA VAL A 55 -5.95 -32.38 -6.24
C VAL A 55 -7.37 -31.84 -6.35
N LEU A 56 -8.26 -32.61 -6.97
CA LEU A 56 -9.59 -32.15 -7.33
C LEU A 56 -10.60 -32.47 -6.23
N ASN A 57 -11.63 -31.63 -6.04
CA ASN A 57 -12.83 -31.97 -5.26
C ASN A 57 -13.95 -32.47 -6.17
N THR A 58 -13.81 -33.66 -6.76
CA THR A 58 -14.81 -34.18 -7.72
C THR A 58 -16.07 -34.73 -7.06
N LEU A 59 -16.03 -35.08 -5.77
CA LEU A 59 -17.22 -35.58 -5.06
C LEU A 59 -18.20 -34.46 -4.68
N GLY A 60 -17.74 -33.20 -4.72
CA GLY A 60 -18.54 -32.03 -4.46
C GLY A 60 -18.95 -31.89 -2.98
N THR A 61 -18.33 -32.65 -2.07
CA THR A 61 -18.48 -32.52 -0.62
C THR A 61 -17.27 -31.80 -0.04
N GLU A 62 -17.44 -31.14 1.12
CA GLU A 62 -16.34 -30.44 1.80
C GLU A 62 -15.20 -31.40 2.16
N PHE A 63 -13.96 -30.90 2.14
CA PHE A 63 -12.84 -31.55 2.81
C PHE A 63 -12.95 -31.24 4.31
N LEU A 64 -13.36 -32.24 5.09
CA LEU A 64 -13.53 -32.11 6.54
C LEU A 64 -12.19 -32.35 7.25
N VAL A 65 -11.79 -31.38 8.07
CA VAL A 65 -10.63 -31.45 8.96
C VAL A 65 -11.13 -31.58 10.39
N SER A 66 -11.02 -32.77 10.96
CA SER A 66 -11.57 -33.12 12.28
C SER A 66 -10.52 -33.32 13.38
N THR A 67 -9.24 -33.26 13.01
CA THR A 67 -8.08 -33.45 13.89
C THR A 67 -7.03 -32.38 13.60
N ASP A 68 -6.18 -32.10 14.59
CA ASP A 68 -5.11 -31.10 14.41
C ASP A 68 -4.11 -31.61 13.37
N ILE A 69 -3.93 -30.92 12.25
CA ILE A 69 -3.06 -31.40 11.17
C ILE A 69 -2.30 -30.27 10.47
N THR A 70 -1.24 -30.67 9.77
CA THR A 70 -0.57 -29.85 8.76
C THR A 70 -0.81 -30.47 7.38
N ILE A 71 -1.17 -29.65 6.41
CA ILE A 71 -1.13 -30.00 4.98
C ILE A 71 0.06 -29.26 4.38
N ASP A 72 1.05 -30.01 3.93
CA ASP A 72 2.33 -29.53 3.42
C ASP A 72 2.45 -29.83 1.91
N GLY A 73 2.30 -28.79 1.11
CA GLY A 73 2.41 -28.81 -0.34
C GLY A 73 3.72 -28.22 -0.88
N ASP A 74 4.67 -27.83 -0.02
CA ASP A 74 6.01 -27.39 -0.43
C ASP A 74 6.96 -28.61 -0.45
N LEU A 75 7.04 -29.28 -1.59
CA LEU A 75 7.69 -30.59 -1.69
C LEU A 75 9.22 -30.48 -1.74
N ASP A 76 9.75 -29.30 -2.09
CA ASP A 76 11.20 -29.04 -2.16
C ASP A 76 11.73 -28.06 -1.11
N ASN A 77 10.86 -27.54 -0.24
CA ASN A 77 11.14 -26.64 0.88
C ASN A 77 11.74 -25.30 0.42
N ASP A 78 11.30 -24.80 -0.75
CA ASP A 78 11.75 -23.51 -1.29
C ASP A 78 10.86 -22.33 -0.86
N GLY A 79 9.78 -22.60 -0.12
CA GLY A 79 8.80 -21.62 0.33
C GLY A 79 7.78 -21.25 -0.75
N THR A 80 7.64 -22.05 -1.81
CA THR A 80 6.63 -21.86 -2.85
C THR A 80 5.69 -23.07 -2.94
N PRO A 81 4.41 -22.87 -3.29
CA PRO A 81 3.51 -23.99 -3.46
C PRO A 81 3.83 -24.88 -4.67
N ASP A 82 3.95 -26.19 -4.45
CA ASP A 82 4.02 -27.17 -5.55
C ASP A 82 2.66 -27.76 -5.91
N VAL A 83 1.70 -27.76 -4.99
CA VAL A 83 0.43 -28.48 -5.16
C VAL A 83 -0.75 -27.53 -5.11
N THR A 84 -1.70 -27.73 -6.03
CA THR A 84 -2.98 -27.04 -6.02
C THR A 84 -4.07 -27.90 -5.39
N ILE A 85 -4.83 -27.35 -4.45
CA ILE A 85 -6.10 -27.88 -3.97
C ILE A 85 -7.21 -27.16 -4.74
N ASP A 86 -7.86 -27.87 -5.65
CA ASP A 86 -8.94 -27.34 -6.48
C ASP A 86 -10.31 -27.68 -5.87
N LEU A 87 -10.97 -26.64 -5.34
CA LEU A 87 -12.26 -26.68 -4.68
C LEU A 87 -13.44 -26.44 -5.65
N ASN A 88 -13.19 -26.43 -6.97
CA ASN A 88 -14.24 -26.41 -8.00
C ASN A 88 -15.22 -27.59 -7.80
N ASN A 89 -16.47 -27.37 -8.22
CA ASN A 89 -17.58 -28.35 -8.14
C ASN A 89 -18.10 -28.67 -6.73
N THR A 90 -17.72 -27.92 -5.70
CA THR A 90 -18.32 -28.11 -4.36
C THR A 90 -19.83 -27.83 -4.38
N THR A 91 -20.61 -28.87 -4.09
CA THR A 91 -22.05 -28.80 -3.78
C THR A 91 -22.29 -28.55 -2.28
N ALA A 92 -21.25 -28.71 -1.45
CA ALA A 92 -21.28 -28.39 -0.03
C ALA A 92 -21.21 -26.88 0.23
N THR A 93 -21.55 -26.47 1.45
CA THR A 93 -21.52 -25.05 1.84
C THR A 93 -20.11 -24.47 1.78
N TYR A 94 -19.08 -25.30 2.00
CA TYR A 94 -17.67 -24.91 2.10
C TYR A 94 -16.79 -25.83 1.23
N GLY A 95 -15.62 -25.35 0.79
CA GLY A 95 -14.62 -26.20 0.15
C GLY A 95 -13.83 -27.01 1.18
N VAL A 96 -13.32 -26.34 2.20
CA VAL A 96 -12.66 -26.93 3.38
C VAL A 96 -13.41 -26.51 4.64
N HIS A 97 -13.69 -27.47 5.52
CA HIS A 97 -14.36 -27.25 6.80
C HIS A 97 -13.48 -27.77 7.94
N VAL A 98 -13.09 -26.88 8.86
CA VAL A 98 -12.32 -27.19 10.06
C VAL A 98 -13.24 -27.23 11.28
N ASP A 99 -13.32 -28.38 11.93
CA ASP A 99 -14.23 -28.65 13.06
C ASP A 99 -13.88 -27.84 14.32
N THR A 100 -14.83 -27.81 15.26
CA THR A 100 -14.69 -27.04 16.51
C THR A 100 -13.44 -27.43 17.29
N GLY A 101 -12.62 -26.44 17.65
CA GLY A 101 -11.42 -26.65 18.46
C GLY A 101 -10.22 -27.27 17.72
N VAL A 102 -10.30 -27.42 16.40
CA VAL A 102 -9.26 -28.04 15.57
C VAL A 102 -8.30 -27.00 15.00
N SER A 103 -7.02 -27.39 14.91
CA SER A 103 -5.97 -26.60 14.26
C SER A 103 -5.64 -27.14 12.87
N LEU A 104 -5.65 -26.27 11.87
CA LEU A 104 -5.19 -26.57 10.52
C LEU A 104 -4.01 -25.66 10.18
N THR A 105 -2.88 -26.26 9.84
CA THR A 105 -1.79 -25.57 9.14
C THR A 105 -1.84 -25.92 7.65
N LEU A 106 -1.83 -24.92 6.80
CA LEU A 106 -1.58 -25.03 5.36
C LEU A 106 -0.20 -24.44 5.08
N ASP A 107 0.72 -25.24 4.57
CA ASP A 107 2.06 -24.80 4.18
C ASP A 107 2.28 -25.16 2.71
N GLY A 108 2.70 -24.20 1.90
CA GLY A 108 3.06 -24.47 0.51
C GLY A 108 1.93 -24.96 -0.39
N VAL A 109 0.68 -24.50 -0.22
CA VAL A 109 -0.42 -24.92 -1.10
C VAL A 109 -0.99 -23.77 -1.92
N THR A 110 -1.37 -24.07 -3.16
CA THR A 110 -2.25 -23.19 -3.94
C THR A 110 -3.69 -23.64 -3.72
N VAL A 111 -4.57 -22.74 -3.30
CA VAL A 111 -6.01 -23.02 -3.13
C VAL A 111 -6.77 -22.23 -4.18
N THR A 112 -7.57 -22.93 -4.99
CA THR A 112 -8.41 -22.33 -6.03
C THR A 112 -9.81 -22.94 -6.04
N GLY A 113 -10.77 -22.27 -6.68
CA GLY A 113 -12.10 -22.83 -6.87
C GLY A 113 -13.21 -21.80 -7.06
N THR A 114 -14.07 -22.06 -8.04
CA THR A 114 -15.27 -21.29 -8.35
C THR A 114 -16.53 -22.13 -8.15
N SER A 115 -17.57 -21.53 -7.54
CA SER A 115 -18.90 -22.17 -7.43
C SER A 115 -19.96 -21.37 -8.18
N SER A 116 -20.76 -22.07 -8.99
CA SER A 116 -21.96 -21.51 -9.61
C SER A 116 -23.22 -21.69 -8.73
N ALA A 117 -23.16 -22.58 -7.75
CA ALA A 117 -24.22 -22.86 -6.78
C ALA A 117 -24.13 -21.91 -5.56
N GLN A 118 -25.08 -21.96 -4.62
CA GLN A 118 -25.14 -21.09 -3.42
C GLN A 118 -23.94 -21.22 -2.42
N ASN A 119 -22.85 -21.85 -2.86
CA ASN A 119 -21.84 -22.46 -2.02
C ASN A 119 -20.59 -21.60 -1.91
N ARG A 120 -19.94 -21.63 -0.76
CA ARG A 120 -18.71 -20.88 -0.48
C ARG A 120 -17.53 -21.79 -0.82
N THR A 121 -16.61 -21.34 -1.66
CA THR A 121 -15.58 -22.24 -2.22
C THR A 121 -14.33 -22.38 -1.38
N GLY A 122 -14.04 -21.45 -0.48
CA GLY A 122 -12.81 -21.51 0.28
C GLY A 122 -12.94 -22.22 1.63
N ILE A 123 -12.32 -21.63 2.65
CA ILE A 123 -12.14 -22.26 3.97
C ILE A 123 -13.13 -21.69 4.98
N TYR A 124 -13.78 -22.59 5.72
CA TYR A 124 -14.57 -22.27 6.90
C TYR A 124 -14.02 -22.99 8.12
N THR A 125 -13.86 -22.25 9.23
CA THR A 125 -13.46 -22.84 10.51
C THR A 125 -14.53 -22.60 11.57
N GLU A 126 -14.82 -23.62 12.37
CA GLU A 126 -15.75 -23.50 13.50
C GLU A 126 -15.10 -22.80 14.70
N THR A 127 -15.86 -22.65 15.78
CA THR A 127 -15.41 -21.90 16.97
C THR A 127 -14.19 -22.52 17.64
N GLY A 128 -13.27 -21.68 18.12
CA GLY A 128 -12.11 -22.11 18.92
C GLY A 128 -11.02 -22.81 18.12
N THR A 129 -11.06 -22.68 16.78
CA THR A 129 -10.08 -23.23 15.86
C THR A 129 -8.80 -22.39 15.81
N SER A 130 -7.75 -22.95 15.23
CA SER A 130 -6.58 -22.21 14.77
C SER A 130 -6.36 -22.50 13.28
N LEU A 131 -6.24 -21.46 12.47
CA LEU A 131 -5.90 -21.57 11.05
C LEU A 131 -4.57 -20.88 10.81
N ASP A 132 -3.57 -21.65 10.44
CA ASP A 132 -2.23 -21.16 10.13
C ASP A 132 -1.95 -21.37 8.65
N ILE A 133 -1.64 -20.30 7.94
CA ILE A 133 -1.43 -20.30 6.50
C ILE A 133 -0.03 -19.78 6.24
N GLN A 134 0.82 -20.62 5.67
CA GLN A 134 2.23 -20.35 5.42
C GLN A 134 2.52 -20.62 3.95
N ASN A 135 3.33 -19.76 3.33
CA ASN A 135 3.87 -19.96 1.98
C ASN A 135 2.82 -20.33 0.92
N SER A 136 1.57 -19.90 1.09
CA SER A 136 0.42 -20.41 0.35
C SER A 136 -0.18 -19.36 -0.57
N ILE A 137 -0.83 -19.79 -1.65
CA ILE A 137 -1.45 -18.91 -2.64
C ILE A 137 -2.94 -19.21 -2.71
N PHE A 138 -3.79 -18.24 -2.40
CA PHE A 138 -5.23 -18.30 -2.63
C PHE A 138 -5.54 -17.50 -3.89
N THR A 139 -5.92 -18.19 -4.96
CA THR A 139 -6.14 -17.54 -6.27
C THR A 139 -7.33 -18.07 -7.04
N GLY A 140 -8.02 -17.19 -7.77
CA GLY A 140 -9.18 -17.56 -8.58
C GLY A 140 -10.34 -18.13 -7.77
N ASN A 141 -10.36 -17.92 -6.45
CA ASN A 141 -11.46 -18.37 -5.62
C ASN A 141 -12.64 -17.44 -5.80
N GLY A 142 -13.82 -17.97 -6.08
CA GLY A 142 -15.02 -17.16 -6.17
C GLY A 142 -16.32 -17.95 -6.10
N GLY A 143 -17.43 -17.24 -6.07
CA GLY A 143 -18.73 -17.90 -6.03
C GLY A 143 -19.90 -16.95 -6.15
N ASN A 144 -21.11 -17.50 -6.02
CA ASN A 144 -22.32 -16.77 -6.40
C ASN A 144 -22.51 -15.45 -5.63
N ALA A 145 -22.52 -14.33 -6.38
CA ALA A 145 -22.69 -12.97 -5.86
C ALA A 145 -23.99 -12.73 -5.07
N LEU A 146 -25.01 -13.60 -5.22
CA LEU A 146 -26.28 -13.50 -4.50
C LEU A 146 -26.22 -14.07 -3.08
N VAL A 147 -25.12 -14.71 -2.69
CA VAL A 147 -24.93 -15.34 -1.37
C VAL A 147 -23.69 -14.72 -0.72
N ASN A 148 -23.71 -14.47 0.59
CA ASN A 148 -22.57 -13.97 1.35
C ASN A 148 -21.38 -14.95 1.26
N ASN A 149 -20.51 -14.76 0.28
CA ASN A 149 -19.37 -15.60 -0.06
C ASN A 149 -18.06 -14.96 0.40
N PHE A 150 -17.14 -15.81 0.84
CA PHE A 150 -15.82 -15.48 1.32
C PHE A 150 -14.79 -16.46 0.78
N VAL A 151 -13.54 -16.03 0.69
CA VAL A 151 -12.42 -16.96 0.48
C VAL A 151 -12.10 -17.67 1.79
N ILE A 152 -12.03 -16.94 2.90
CA ILE A 152 -11.85 -17.52 4.23
C ILE A 152 -12.82 -16.88 5.22
N ARG A 153 -13.50 -17.74 5.99
CA ARG A 153 -14.21 -17.33 7.21
C ARG A 153 -13.74 -18.16 8.39
N ALA A 154 -13.07 -17.51 9.32
CA ALA A 154 -12.56 -18.12 10.52
C ALA A 154 -13.36 -17.73 11.76
N ASN A 155 -13.58 -18.68 12.66
CA ASN A 155 -14.14 -18.46 13.99
C ASN A 155 -13.12 -18.84 15.09
N GLY A 156 -11.86 -18.46 14.89
CA GLY A 156 -10.73 -18.83 15.73
C GLY A 156 -9.49 -18.02 15.40
N ASP A 157 -8.35 -18.38 15.99
CA ASP A 157 -7.08 -17.71 15.72
C ASP A 157 -6.67 -17.91 14.25
N VAL A 158 -6.19 -16.85 13.61
CA VAL A 158 -5.70 -16.89 12.23
C VAL A 158 -4.29 -16.30 12.16
N THR A 159 -3.37 -17.06 11.58
CA THR A 159 -2.04 -16.60 11.18
C THR A 159 -1.89 -16.74 9.68
N VAL A 160 -1.36 -15.71 9.03
CA VAL A 160 -1.03 -15.71 7.61
C VAL A 160 0.41 -15.22 7.46
N GLU A 161 1.30 -16.07 6.97
CA GLU A 161 2.72 -15.81 6.82
C GLU A 161 3.15 -16.07 5.37
N SER A 162 3.91 -15.14 4.79
CA SER A 162 4.54 -15.33 3.47
C SER A 162 3.57 -15.83 2.38
N SER A 163 2.30 -15.38 2.45
CA SER A 163 1.21 -15.93 1.65
C SER A 163 0.54 -14.87 0.79
N ARG A 164 -0.07 -15.29 -0.31
CA ARG A 164 -0.68 -14.40 -1.32
C ARG A 164 -2.15 -14.72 -1.49
N PHE A 165 -2.99 -13.70 -1.46
CA PHE A 165 -4.40 -13.76 -1.79
C PHE A 165 -4.63 -12.87 -3.00
N GLU A 166 -4.86 -13.46 -4.16
CA GLU A 166 -4.88 -12.71 -5.41
C GLU A 166 -5.95 -13.16 -6.40
N ASN A 167 -6.49 -12.22 -7.19
CA ASN A 167 -7.45 -12.53 -8.25
C ASN A 167 -8.66 -13.35 -7.78
N ASN A 168 -9.06 -13.21 -6.52
CA ASN A 168 -10.25 -13.86 -5.99
C ASN A 168 -11.48 -12.97 -6.20
N ASP A 169 -12.65 -13.57 -6.37
CA ASP A 169 -13.94 -12.90 -6.55
C ASP A 169 -14.93 -13.29 -5.45
N ALA A 170 -14.89 -12.57 -4.32
CA ALA A 170 -15.76 -12.80 -3.19
C ALA A 170 -16.89 -11.76 -3.14
N SER A 171 -18.14 -12.19 -2.92
CA SER A 171 -19.24 -11.24 -2.79
C SER A 171 -19.19 -10.41 -1.49
N THR A 172 -18.39 -10.81 -0.50
CA THR A 172 -18.27 -10.08 0.77
C THR A 172 -16.82 -9.85 1.21
N TYR A 173 -16.12 -10.91 1.61
CA TYR A 173 -14.82 -10.84 2.27
C TYR A 173 -13.78 -11.73 1.60
N ILE A 174 -12.52 -11.30 1.47
CA ILE A 174 -11.44 -12.24 1.17
C ILE A 174 -11.10 -13.01 2.43
N LEU A 175 -10.75 -12.31 3.50
CA LEU A 175 -10.52 -12.89 4.83
C LEU A 175 -11.47 -12.27 5.85
N ASN A 176 -12.29 -13.10 6.49
CA ASN A 176 -13.15 -12.68 7.61
C ASN A 176 -12.84 -13.49 8.87
N VAL A 177 -12.36 -12.84 9.92
CA VAL A 177 -12.07 -13.43 11.23
C VAL A 177 -13.12 -12.96 12.23
N ASN A 178 -14.06 -13.83 12.63
CA ASN A 178 -15.18 -13.42 13.50
C ASN A 178 -14.81 -13.41 15.00
N SER A 179 -13.86 -14.25 15.42
CA SER A 179 -13.39 -14.43 16.79
C SER A 179 -11.95 -14.93 16.79
N GLY A 180 -11.28 -14.97 17.94
CA GLY A 180 -9.85 -15.31 18.01
C GLY A 180 -8.98 -14.09 17.73
N SER A 181 -7.71 -14.28 17.40
CA SER A 181 -6.76 -13.24 17.02
C SER A 181 -6.43 -13.30 15.53
N LEU A 182 -5.92 -12.20 14.98
CA LEU A 182 -5.42 -12.16 13.61
C LEU A 182 -3.97 -11.68 13.58
N THR A 183 -3.09 -12.48 12.99
CA THR A 183 -1.71 -12.12 12.67
C THR A 183 -1.47 -12.29 11.18
N ILE A 184 -0.97 -11.26 10.50
CA ILE A 184 -0.58 -11.33 9.09
C ILE A 184 0.84 -10.78 8.97
N ASN A 185 1.73 -11.52 8.33
CA ASN A 185 3.10 -11.09 8.13
C ASN A 185 3.64 -11.49 6.74
N ASN A 186 4.46 -10.64 6.15
CA ASN A 186 5.11 -10.84 4.85
C ASN A 186 4.16 -11.29 3.72
N SER A 187 2.91 -10.84 3.74
CA SER A 187 1.85 -11.39 2.89
C SER A 187 1.28 -10.34 1.92
N SER A 188 0.50 -10.78 0.94
CA SER A 188 -0.21 -9.87 0.04
C SER A 188 -1.67 -10.23 -0.18
N PHE A 189 -2.49 -9.19 -0.36
CA PHE A 189 -3.89 -9.26 -0.74
C PHE A 189 -4.10 -8.31 -1.92
N THR A 190 -4.00 -8.81 -3.15
CA THR A 190 -3.91 -7.97 -4.35
C THR A 190 -4.90 -8.36 -5.44
N ASP A 191 -5.44 -7.38 -6.15
CA ASP A 191 -6.29 -7.61 -7.33
C ASP A 191 -7.53 -8.50 -7.06
N ASN A 192 -8.03 -8.50 -5.82
CA ASN A 192 -9.23 -9.26 -5.48
C ASN A 192 -10.49 -8.44 -5.75
N SER A 193 -11.47 -9.02 -6.42
CA SER A 193 -12.83 -8.49 -6.48
C SER A 193 -13.55 -8.82 -5.16
N ASN A 194 -13.94 -7.80 -4.42
CA ASN A 194 -14.78 -7.96 -3.24
C ASN A 194 -15.84 -6.86 -3.11
N ALA A 195 -17.09 -7.24 -2.84
CA ALA A 195 -18.16 -6.26 -2.73
C ALA A 195 -18.24 -5.56 -1.36
N VAL A 196 -17.56 -6.08 -0.32
CA VAL A 196 -17.59 -5.47 1.03
C VAL A 196 -16.19 -5.15 1.57
N ARG A 197 -15.36 -6.10 2.03
CA ARG A 197 -13.99 -5.83 2.55
C ARG A 197 -12.98 -6.83 2.04
N THR A 198 -11.71 -6.46 1.95
CA THR A 198 -10.65 -7.46 1.70
C THR A 198 -10.40 -8.25 2.97
N ILE A 199 -10.10 -7.55 4.07
CA ILE A 199 -9.88 -8.14 5.39
C ILE A 199 -10.91 -7.57 6.36
N ALA A 200 -11.56 -8.41 7.15
CA ALA A 200 -12.52 -8.00 8.17
C ALA A 200 -12.30 -8.76 9.48
N THR A 201 -12.38 -8.05 10.61
CA THR A 201 -12.42 -8.66 11.95
C THR A 201 -13.74 -8.35 12.67
N GLY A 202 -14.29 -9.36 13.36
CA GLY A 202 -15.48 -9.22 14.18
C GLY A 202 -15.27 -8.34 15.42
N ASN A 203 -16.34 -7.87 16.06
CA ASN A 203 -16.27 -6.94 17.20
C ASN A 203 -15.73 -7.54 18.53
N GLY A 204 -15.31 -8.81 18.56
CA GLY A 204 -14.93 -9.54 19.79
C GLY A 204 -13.54 -10.19 19.81
N LEU A 205 -12.64 -9.90 18.88
CA LEU A 205 -11.23 -10.36 18.92
C LEU A 205 -10.47 -9.81 20.16
N PRO A 206 -9.23 -10.20 20.43
CA PRO A 206 -8.39 -9.52 21.43
C PRO A 206 -7.43 -8.52 20.76
N SER A 207 -6.95 -8.82 19.56
CA SER A 207 -6.02 -7.98 18.80
C SER A 207 -5.94 -8.42 17.34
N ALA A 208 -5.55 -7.49 16.46
CA ALA A 208 -5.11 -7.76 15.10
C ALA A 208 -3.74 -7.12 14.86
N THR A 209 -2.80 -7.88 14.30
CA THR A 209 -1.43 -7.43 13.98
C THR A 209 -1.13 -7.73 12.53
N ILE A 210 -0.69 -6.72 11.78
CA ILE A 210 -0.30 -6.86 10.38
C ILE A 210 1.06 -6.23 10.17
N THR A 211 2.01 -6.99 9.62
CA THR A 211 3.38 -6.56 9.38
C THR A 211 3.84 -6.88 7.96
N ASN A 212 4.67 -6.03 7.35
CA ASN A 212 5.30 -6.29 6.04
C ASN A 212 4.32 -6.76 4.95
N THR A 213 3.12 -6.19 4.92
CA THR A 213 2.00 -6.73 4.12
C THR A 213 1.46 -5.70 3.16
N THR A 214 1.13 -6.14 1.95
CA THR A 214 0.50 -5.28 0.91
C THR A 214 -0.95 -5.67 0.70
N ILE A 215 -1.87 -4.72 0.81
CA ILE A 215 -3.30 -4.87 0.53
C ILE A 215 -3.63 -3.85 -0.55
N ALA A 216 -3.68 -4.26 -1.83
CA ALA A 216 -3.79 -3.30 -2.92
C ALA A 216 -4.75 -3.70 -4.04
N HIS A 217 -5.39 -2.72 -4.68
CA HIS A 217 -6.24 -2.92 -5.86
C HIS A 217 -7.35 -3.97 -5.66
N ASN A 218 -7.89 -4.03 -4.45
CA ASN A 218 -9.04 -4.88 -4.19
C ASN A 218 -10.34 -4.08 -4.38
N GLY A 219 -11.49 -4.74 -4.40
CA GLY A 219 -12.79 -4.18 -4.73
C GLY A 219 -13.20 -2.95 -3.91
N GLN A 220 -14.17 -3.10 -3.00
CA GLN A 220 -14.77 -1.93 -2.36
C GLN A 220 -13.84 -1.31 -1.31
N TYR A 221 -13.62 -1.98 -0.18
CA TYR A 221 -12.82 -1.44 0.91
C TYR A 221 -11.61 -2.35 1.19
N GLY A 222 -10.51 -1.75 1.62
CA GLY A 222 -9.28 -2.48 1.96
C GLY A 222 -9.42 -3.34 3.19
N ALA A 223 -9.31 -2.75 4.38
CA ALA A 223 -9.40 -3.50 5.62
C ALA A 223 -10.38 -2.88 6.62
N ASP A 224 -11.04 -3.73 7.41
CA ASP A 224 -12.01 -3.37 8.43
C ASP A 224 -11.68 -4.04 9.76
N PHE A 225 -11.39 -3.21 10.77
CA PHE A 225 -11.05 -3.69 12.11
C PHE A 225 -12.00 -3.12 13.15
N GLY A 226 -12.94 -3.95 13.60
CA GLY A 226 -13.89 -3.62 14.66
C GLY A 226 -13.49 -4.18 16.01
N GLY A 227 -13.66 -3.38 17.08
CA GLY A 227 -13.69 -3.83 18.47
C GLY A 227 -12.38 -3.85 19.29
N HIS A 228 -11.18 -3.74 18.70
CA HIS A 228 -9.91 -4.07 19.41
C HIS A 228 -8.72 -3.18 19.03
N PRO A 229 -7.59 -3.30 19.75
CA PRO A 229 -6.31 -2.76 19.31
C PRO A 229 -5.85 -3.38 17.99
N LEU A 230 -5.62 -2.52 16.99
CA LEU A 230 -4.96 -2.86 15.73
C LEU A 230 -3.51 -2.39 15.75
N THR A 231 -2.59 -3.23 15.27
CA THR A 231 -1.19 -2.83 15.02
C THR A 231 -0.85 -3.07 13.56
N LEU A 232 -0.42 -2.01 12.86
CA LEU A 232 0.11 -2.06 11.49
C LEU A 232 1.58 -1.64 11.52
N THR A 233 2.47 -2.41 10.91
CA THR A 233 3.90 -2.05 10.78
C THR A 233 4.44 -2.39 9.40
N ASN A 234 4.98 -1.42 8.66
CA ASN A 234 5.43 -1.65 7.28
C ASN A 234 4.32 -2.24 6.39
N VAL A 235 3.12 -1.65 6.44
CA VAL A 235 1.94 -2.10 5.69
C VAL A 235 1.62 -1.11 4.58
N THR A 236 1.26 -1.62 3.41
CA THR A 236 0.74 -0.80 2.30
C THR A 236 -0.72 -1.13 2.05
N ILE A 237 -1.62 -0.13 2.11
CA ILE A 237 -3.04 -0.24 1.78
C ILE A 237 -3.38 0.82 0.73
N THR A 238 -3.71 0.41 -0.49
CA THR A 238 -3.94 1.37 -1.59
C THR A 238 -4.84 0.86 -2.71
N GLY A 239 -5.49 1.79 -3.41
CA GLY A 239 -6.11 1.51 -4.71
C GLY A 239 -7.45 0.79 -4.59
N HIS A 240 -8.14 0.92 -3.46
CA HIS A 240 -9.50 0.43 -3.29
C HIS A 240 -10.52 1.45 -3.82
N SER A 241 -11.70 0.98 -4.23
CA SER A 241 -12.73 1.86 -4.80
C SER A 241 -13.48 2.71 -3.76
N ALA A 242 -13.38 2.36 -2.47
CA ALA A 242 -13.91 3.09 -1.33
C ALA A 242 -12.80 3.41 -0.30
N ALA A 243 -13.08 3.31 1.00
CA ALA A 243 -12.09 3.61 2.03
C ALA A 243 -11.05 2.48 2.14
N GLU A 244 -9.79 2.88 2.28
CA GLU A 244 -8.63 1.98 2.40
C GLU A 244 -8.68 1.24 3.75
N LEU A 245 -8.90 1.98 4.84
CA LEU A 245 -8.97 1.45 6.19
C LEU A 245 -10.22 1.95 6.92
N TYR A 246 -11.02 1.01 7.40
CA TYR A 246 -12.18 1.27 8.25
C TYR A 246 -11.89 0.74 9.67
N LEU A 247 -11.96 1.60 10.68
CA LEU A 247 -11.73 1.24 12.07
C LEU A 247 -13.01 1.47 12.88
N PHE A 248 -13.45 0.51 13.69
CA PHE A 248 -14.61 0.63 14.59
C PHE A 248 -14.33 0.20 16.06
N GLY A 249 -13.09 -0.14 16.39
CA GLY A 249 -12.66 -0.54 17.74
C GLY A 249 -12.26 0.59 18.69
N THR A 250 -11.23 0.32 19.51
CA THR A 250 -10.75 1.23 20.55
C THR A 250 -9.57 2.10 20.10
N SER A 251 -8.60 1.49 19.42
CA SER A 251 -7.34 2.14 19.08
C SER A 251 -6.59 1.41 17.97
N ALA A 252 -5.80 2.15 17.20
CA ALA A 252 -4.85 1.58 16.24
C ALA A 252 -3.48 2.23 16.37
N THR A 253 -2.43 1.44 16.23
CA THR A 253 -1.04 1.89 16.09
C THR A 253 -0.57 1.59 14.68
N ILE A 254 -0.10 2.61 13.97
CA ILE A 254 0.35 2.50 12.58
C ILE A 254 1.80 2.97 12.52
N THR A 255 2.69 2.10 12.06
CA THR A 255 4.14 2.34 12.03
C THR A 255 4.69 2.10 10.64
N ASP A 256 5.51 3.01 10.12
CA ASP A 256 6.21 2.86 8.84
C ASP A 256 5.32 2.43 7.65
N SER A 257 4.07 2.90 7.57
CA SER A 257 3.03 2.35 6.68
C SER A 257 2.49 3.37 5.67
N ILE A 258 1.94 2.86 4.55
CA ILE A 258 1.28 3.62 3.48
C ILE A 258 -0.20 3.28 3.46
N ILE A 259 -1.07 4.29 3.55
CA ILE A 259 -2.54 4.13 3.48
C ILE A 259 -3.10 5.24 2.58
N ALA A 260 -3.25 4.96 1.29
CA ALA A 260 -3.55 6.00 0.29
C ALA A 260 -4.60 5.57 -0.73
N GLY A 261 -5.69 6.34 -0.83
CA GLY A 261 -6.82 6.05 -1.70
C GLY A 261 -7.69 7.25 -2.08
N SER A 262 -8.63 7.02 -2.98
CA SER A 262 -9.45 8.06 -3.61
C SER A 262 -10.58 8.62 -2.74
N ASN A 263 -11.01 7.91 -1.68
CA ASN A 263 -12.15 8.28 -0.83
C ASN A 263 -11.90 7.97 0.66
N ASN A 264 -11.48 8.96 1.47
CA ASN A 264 -11.23 8.84 2.92
C ASN A 264 -10.37 7.61 3.29
N SER A 265 -9.04 7.73 3.24
CA SER A 265 -8.18 6.53 3.40
C SER A 265 -8.26 5.93 4.79
N ILE A 266 -8.54 6.71 5.84
CA ILE A 266 -8.80 6.16 7.18
C ILE A 266 -10.13 6.72 7.69
N ASN A 267 -11.09 5.81 7.91
CA ASN A 267 -12.37 6.12 8.54
C ASN A 267 -12.39 5.60 9.98
N THR A 268 -12.65 6.48 10.93
CA THR A 268 -12.72 6.15 12.36
C THR A 268 -13.98 6.73 13.00
N PRO A 269 -14.60 6.08 14.01
CA PRO A 269 -15.65 6.69 14.81
C PRO A 269 -15.10 7.85 15.64
N ALA A 270 -15.99 8.73 16.09
CA ALA A 270 -15.62 9.82 17.00
C ALA A 270 -15.01 9.28 18.30
N GLY A 271 -13.84 9.79 18.69
CA GLY A 271 -13.14 9.40 19.91
C GLY A 271 -12.23 8.18 19.79
N TYR A 272 -12.04 7.64 18.58
CA TYR A 272 -11.07 6.58 18.31
C TYR A 272 -9.63 7.09 18.51
N SER A 273 -8.78 6.30 19.18
CA SER A 273 -7.36 6.66 19.38
C SER A 273 -6.49 6.11 18.25
N LEU A 274 -5.97 6.98 17.40
CA LEU A 274 -5.05 6.61 16.33
C LEU A 274 -3.65 7.11 16.67
N THR A 275 -2.69 6.18 16.77
CA THR A 275 -1.27 6.48 17.07
C THR A 275 -0.44 6.17 15.84
N PHE A 276 0.38 7.14 15.41
CA PHE A 276 1.37 6.95 14.35
C PHE A 276 2.78 6.95 14.92
N SER A 277 3.68 6.13 14.36
CA SER A 277 5.11 6.09 14.69
C SER A 277 5.94 5.89 13.42
N GLY A 278 7.17 6.39 13.38
CA GLY A 278 8.03 6.27 12.20
C GLY A 278 7.51 7.05 10.98
N THR A 279 7.82 6.57 9.77
CA THR A 279 7.52 7.25 8.50
C THR A 279 6.22 6.73 7.88
N ASN A 280 5.14 7.53 7.92
CA ASN A 280 3.86 7.11 7.36
C ASN A 280 3.40 8.02 6.21
N VAL A 281 2.69 7.44 5.24
CA VAL A 281 2.05 8.16 4.14
C VAL A 281 0.56 7.89 4.20
N VAL A 282 -0.26 8.92 4.43
CA VAL A 282 -1.72 8.77 4.55
C VAL A 282 -2.44 9.82 3.72
N ALA A 283 -3.42 9.41 2.91
CA ALA A 283 -4.26 10.34 2.16
C ALA A 283 -5.62 10.61 2.85
N ASN A 284 -6.16 11.83 2.79
CA ASN A 284 -7.53 12.18 3.25
C ASN A 284 -7.95 11.58 4.62
N LEU A 285 -7.62 12.27 5.71
CA LEU A 285 -8.01 11.90 7.08
C LEU A 285 -9.24 12.70 7.54
N THR A 286 -10.25 12.02 8.11
CA THR A 286 -11.48 12.66 8.64
C THR A 286 -11.54 12.75 10.18
N ALA A 287 -10.44 12.48 10.91
CA ALA A 287 -10.42 12.38 12.38
C ALA A 287 -9.25 13.12 13.07
N ALA A 288 -9.38 13.38 14.38
CA ALA A 288 -8.39 14.04 15.25
C ALA A 288 -7.36 13.03 15.86
N TYR A 289 -6.11 13.46 16.11
CA TYR A 289 -4.97 12.60 16.53
C TYR A 289 -3.92 13.31 17.44
N SER A 290 -2.86 12.61 17.89
CA SER A 290 -1.76 13.12 18.80
C SER A 290 -0.32 12.61 18.42
N GLY A 291 0.77 13.41 18.49
CA GLY A 291 2.20 13.03 18.18
C GLY A 291 3.34 14.12 18.37
N ASP A 292 4.60 13.97 17.87
CA ASP A 292 5.85 14.83 18.10
C ASP A 292 6.57 15.38 16.80
N ALA A 293 7.22 16.59 16.77
CA ALA A 293 7.79 17.49 15.66
C ALA A 293 8.74 16.95 14.52
N PRO A 294 8.76 17.53 13.27
CA PRO A 294 9.36 16.89 12.05
C PRO A 294 10.86 17.14 11.71
N THR A 295 11.44 16.27 10.85
CA THR A 295 12.75 16.40 10.12
C THR A 295 12.64 15.97 8.63
N ILE A 296 13.50 16.49 7.75
CA ILE A 296 13.45 16.32 6.28
C ILE A 296 14.25 15.07 5.83
N GLU A 297 13.61 14.12 5.13
CA GLU A 297 14.28 12.96 4.51
C GLU A 297 14.32 13.05 2.97
N PRO A 298 15.48 12.87 2.32
CA PRO A 298 15.68 13.23 0.91
C PRO A 298 15.21 12.20 -0.14
N THR A 299 14.84 10.96 0.22
CA THR A 299 14.47 9.94 -0.78
C THR A 299 13.40 8.95 -0.30
N LEU A 300 12.27 8.87 -1.02
CA LEU A 300 11.16 7.91 -0.78
C LEU A 300 11.34 6.57 -1.53
N THR A 301 12.52 6.27 -2.07
CA THR A 301 12.77 5.17 -3.01
C THR A 301 12.47 3.77 -2.45
N ASN A 302 12.60 3.56 -1.14
CA ASN A 302 12.31 2.27 -0.50
C ASN A 302 10.81 2.05 -0.23
N ILE A 303 9.99 3.10 -0.37
CA ILE A 303 8.57 3.12 0.01
C ILE A 303 7.66 2.72 -1.19
N PHE A 304 8.10 2.91 -2.43
CA PHE A 304 7.28 2.71 -3.65
C PHE A 304 7.62 1.46 -4.48
N ASN A 305 8.48 0.56 -3.99
CA ASN A 305 8.85 -0.62 -4.76
C ASN A 305 7.70 -1.65 -4.72
N GLY A 306 6.83 -1.68 -5.74
CA GLY A 306 5.79 -2.72 -5.94
C GLY A 306 4.32 -2.28 -6.04
N VAL A 307 4.00 -0.99 -6.18
CA VAL A 307 2.61 -0.49 -6.27
C VAL A 307 2.19 -0.19 -7.72
N SER A 308 1.03 -0.66 -8.20
CA SER A 308 0.48 -0.34 -9.55
C SER A 308 -1.06 -0.23 -9.63
N GLY A 309 -1.65 0.97 -9.73
CA GLY A 309 -3.11 1.17 -9.90
C GLY A 309 -3.56 2.63 -10.10
N ASP A 310 -4.85 2.82 -10.44
CA ASP A 310 -5.45 4.08 -10.92
C ASP A 310 -5.57 5.18 -9.83
N GLY A 311 -4.99 6.34 -10.12
CA GLY A 311 -4.63 7.39 -9.16
C GLY A 311 -5.76 8.26 -8.58
N GLY A 312 -5.41 8.93 -7.47
CA GLY A 312 -6.19 9.99 -6.83
C GLY A 312 -5.30 11.15 -6.39
N THR A 313 -5.86 12.35 -6.33
CA THR A 313 -5.21 13.57 -5.80
C THR A 313 -5.19 13.58 -4.26
N LEU A 314 -4.02 13.85 -3.68
CA LEU A 314 -3.82 14.06 -2.24
C LEU A 314 -3.77 15.57 -1.92
N SER A 315 -4.61 16.02 -0.98
CA SER A 315 -4.61 17.39 -0.44
C SER A 315 -4.27 17.35 1.07
N ALA A 316 -3.49 18.32 1.56
CA ALA A 316 -2.86 18.30 2.89
C ALA A 316 -3.70 19.00 3.98
N ILE A 317 -3.54 18.54 5.23
CA ILE A 317 -3.83 19.29 6.47
C ILE A 317 -2.68 19.04 7.46
N THR A 318 -2.06 20.09 7.98
CA THR A 318 -1.03 20.08 9.04
C THR A 318 -1.62 19.86 10.43
N THR A 319 -0.86 19.29 11.36
CA THR A 319 -1.15 19.41 12.80
C THR A 319 0.04 19.84 13.64
N ASP A 320 -0.31 20.29 14.84
CA ASP A 320 0.44 21.13 15.76
C ASP A 320 1.50 20.39 16.58
N THR A 321 1.68 19.08 16.34
CA THR A 321 2.42 18.24 17.30
C THR A 321 3.47 17.34 16.69
N GLY A 322 3.41 16.97 15.39
CA GLY A 322 4.61 16.84 14.58
C GLY A 322 5.03 15.51 13.93
N ALA A 323 4.21 14.47 13.98
CA ALA A 323 4.44 13.29 13.13
C ALA A 323 4.57 13.71 11.66
N ILE A 324 5.49 13.09 10.90
CA ILE A 324 5.72 13.45 9.50
C ILE A 324 4.67 12.78 8.62
N ILE A 325 3.73 13.57 8.09
CA ILE A 325 2.80 13.17 7.02
C ILE A 325 3.38 13.69 5.71
N TYR A 326 3.86 12.80 4.83
CA TYR A 326 4.30 13.20 3.49
C TYR A 326 3.12 13.37 2.54
N THR A 327 3.08 14.51 1.85
CA THR A 327 2.27 14.71 0.64
C THR A 327 3.03 14.15 -0.56
N ALA A 328 2.43 13.23 -1.30
CA ALA A 328 2.95 12.77 -2.57
C ALA A 328 1.82 12.67 -3.61
N LEU A 329 2.09 13.13 -4.83
CA LEU A 329 1.27 12.85 -5.99
C LEU A 329 1.70 11.48 -6.52
N VAL A 330 0.84 10.47 -6.37
CA VAL A 330 1.08 9.14 -6.95
C VAL A 330 0.44 9.10 -8.33
N ASN A 331 1.27 9.04 -9.38
CA ASN A 331 0.78 8.80 -10.75
C ASN A 331 0.44 7.30 -10.91
N PRO A 332 -0.55 6.92 -11.77
CA PRO A 332 -0.94 5.54 -12.14
C PRO A 332 0.15 4.51 -12.50
N SER A 333 1.43 4.86 -12.44
CA SER A 333 2.58 3.99 -12.69
C SER A 333 3.39 3.63 -11.43
N GLY A 334 2.88 3.91 -10.23
CA GLY A 334 3.61 3.63 -8.97
C GLY A 334 4.86 4.50 -8.77
N THR A 335 5.04 5.51 -9.62
CA THR A 335 6.11 6.49 -9.48
C THR A 335 5.55 7.65 -8.69
N ALA A 336 5.96 7.78 -7.42
CA ALA A 336 5.88 9.06 -6.75
C ALA A 336 6.71 10.04 -7.57
N GLN A 337 6.05 10.97 -8.24
CA GLN A 337 6.75 12.21 -8.54
C GLN A 337 6.84 12.94 -7.20
N SER A 338 8.07 13.20 -6.77
CA SER A 338 8.31 14.39 -5.96
C SER A 338 7.55 15.53 -6.63
N LEU A 339 6.70 16.25 -5.89
CA LEU A 339 6.17 17.53 -6.38
C LEU A 339 7.27 18.60 -6.50
N GLY A 340 8.55 18.21 -6.46
CA GLY A 340 9.65 19.11 -6.15
C GLY A 340 9.58 19.56 -4.69
N PRO A 341 10.55 20.37 -4.23
CA PRO A 341 10.25 21.29 -3.13
C PRO A 341 9.09 22.19 -3.58
N GLU A 342 8.28 22.68 -2.64
CA GLU A 342 7.46 23.92 -2.69
C GLU A 342 6.94 24.40 -4.08
N LEU A 343 5.62 24.61 -4.24
CA LEU A 343 5.10 25.09 -5.53
C LEU A 343 5.82 26.39 -5.90
N ALA A 344 6.64 26.34 -6.95
CA ALA A 344 7.52 27.46 -7.26
C ALA A 344 6.75 28.78 -7.35
N ALA A 345 7.20 29.78 -6.60
CA ALA A 345 6.59 31.10 -6.61
C ALA A 345 6.39 31.66 -8.03
N THR A 346 5.23 32.24 -8.30
CA THR A 346 5.01 32.95 -9.57
C THR A 346 5.60 34.36 -9.46
N ILE A 347 6.77 34.56 -10.05
CA ILE A 347 7.46 35.85 -10.09
C ILE A 347 7.13 36.60 -11.38
N GLY A 348 6.76 37.88 -11.24
CA GLY A 348 6.43 38.79 -12.33
C GLY A 348 6.97 40.20 -12.10
N GLY A 349 6.39 41.20 -12.78
CA GLY A 349 6.80 42.59 -12.67
C GLY A 349 7.94 42.98 -13.61
N ASN A 350 8.82 43.89 -13.20
CA ASN A 350 9.93 44.38 -14.01
C ASN A 350 11.12 43.42 -13.96
N THR A 351 11.14 42.42 -14.84
CA THR A 351 12.28 41.50 -15.04
C THR A 351 13.32 42.02 -16.02
N THR A 352 13.10 43.23 -16.55
CA THR A 352 14.04 43.90 -17.45
C THR A 352 14.25 45.34 -17.02
N GLY A 353 15.45 45.85 -17.26
CA GLY A 353 15.83 47.24 -17.08
C GLY A 353 16.65 47.74 -18.27
N SER A 354 16.70 49.05 -18.43
CA SER A 354 17.57 49.70 -19.40
C SER A 354 18.29 50.85 -18.73
N ILE A 355 19.56 51.00 -19.05
CA ILE A 355 20.42 52.05 -18.55
C ILE A 355 21.35 52.49 -19.69
N THR A 356 21.72 53.77 -19.71
CA THR A 356 22.76 54.29 -20.60
C THR A 356 24.04 54.36 -19.80
N GLU A 357 25.19 54.08 -20.43
CA GLU A 357 26.48 54.32 -19.80
C GLU A 357 26.56 55.76 -19.21
N ASN A 358 27.38 55.93 -18.17
CA ASN A 358 27.46 57.14 -17.33
C ASN A 358 26.25 57.41 -16.42
N ALA A 359 25.11 56.74 -16.60
CA ALA A 359 24.06 56.76 -15.61
C ALA A 359 24.46 55.95 -14.37
N ALA A 360 24.02 56.39 -13.19
CA ALA A 360 24.40 55.76 -11.92
C ALA A 360 23.67 54.43 -11.69
N ASN A 361 22.35 54.41 -11.90
CA ASN A 361 21.52 53.23 -11.67
C ASN A 361 20.22 53.25 -12.49
N THR A 362 19.56 52.09 -12.53
CA THR A 362 18.19 51.90 -13.01
C THR A 362 17.43 51.02 -12.01
N THR A 363 16.11 51.16 -11.94
CA THR A 363 15.28 50.53 -10.90
C THR A 363 14.07 49.83 -11.48
N GLY A 364 13.53 48.85 -10.76
CA GLY A 364 12.24 48.26 -11.05
C GLY A 364 11.68 47.51 -9.84
N THR A 365 10.52 46.90 -10.02
CA THR A 365 9.86 46.13 -8.96
C THR A 365 9.39 44.79 -9.51
N LEU A 366 9.80 43.71 -8.87
CA LEU A 366 9.23 42.38 -9.07
C LEU A 366 7.98 42.21 -8.20
N THR A 367 7.05 41.39 -8.69
CA THR A 367 5.89 40.91 -7.92
C THR A 367 6.04 39.42 -7.68
N ILE A 368 5.53 38.93 -6.55
CA ILE A 368 5.57 37.52 -6.19
C ILE A 368 4.19 37.11 -5.67
N SER A 369 3.76 35.90 -6.03
CA SER A 369 2.58 35.23 -5.50
C SER A 369 2.97 33.78 -5.26
N ASP A 370 2.57 33.25 -4.11
CA ASP A 370 2.98 31.92 -3.68
C ASP A 370 1.82 31.17 -3.02
N ASP A 371 1.49 30.00 -3.57
CA ASP A 371 0.39 29.16 -3.10
C ASP A 371 0.75 28.44 -1.78
N ASN A 372 2.01 28.49 -1.34
CA ASN A 372 2.49 27.99 -0.05
C ASN A 372 2.20 28.94 1.13
N GLY A 373 1.74 30.17 0.84
CA GLY A 373 1.20 31.10 1.82
C GLY A 373 2.01 32.39 1.97
N ALA A 374 1.42 33.39 2.63
CA ALA A 374 1.92 34.77 2.67
C ALA A 374 3.33 34.96 3.31
N ALA A 375 3.86 33.95 3.99
CA ALA A 375 5.23 33.99 4.51
C ALA A 375 6.29 33.78 3.41
N GLU A 376 5.94 33.01 2.38
CA GLU A 376 6.83 32.69 1.24
C GLU A 376 6.72 33.71 0.09
N GLU A 377 5.72 34.60 0.15
CA GLU A 377 5.55 35.73 -0.78
C GLU A 377 6.57 36.87 -0.55
N SER A 378 7.86 36.53 -0.49
CA SER A 378 8.95 37.50 -0.29
C SER A 378 10.25 37.13 -1.01
N PHE A 379 11.11 38.13 -1.25
CA PHE A 379 12.44 37.96 -1.84
C PHE A 379 13.55 37.90 -0.78
N ASN A 380 14.62 37.16 -1.06
CA ASN A 380 15.84 37.19 -0.26
C ASN A 380 16.58 38.52 -0.48
N ALA A 381 16.37 39.47 0.43
CA ALA A 381 16.99 40.80 0.35
C ALA A 381 18.52 40.70 0.38
N SER A 382 19.18 41.15 -0.69
CA SER A 382 20.62 41.00 -0.88
C SER A 382 21.17 41.93 -1.96
N THR A 383 22.51 42.06 -2.00
CA THR A 383 23.25 42.69 -3.09
C THR A 383 23.94 41.60 -3.91
N LEU A 384 23.64 41.54 -5.20
CA LEU A 384 24.08 40.50 -6.11
C LEU A 384 24.99 41.10 -7.18
N ALA A 385 26.14 40.47 -7.42
CA ALA A 385 27.08 40.93 -8.43
C ALA A 385 26.61 40.52 -9.84
N GLY A 386 26.58 41.48 -10.76
CA GLY A 386 26.47 41.24 -12.19
C GLY A 386 27.84 41.30 -12.88
N THR A 387 27.85 41.18 -14.20
CA THR A 387 29.06 41.27 -15.04
C THR A 387 29.57 42.70 -15.16
N TYR A 388 28.65 43.67 -15.26
CA TYR A 388 28.94 45.08 -15.53
C TYR A 388 28.51 46.01 -14.38
N GLY A 389 27.90 45.47 -13.32
CA GLY A 389 27.37 46.23 -12.20
C GLY A 389 26.95 45.33 -11.03
N SER A 390 26.07 45.83 -10.17
CA SER A 390 25.49 45.06 -9.06
C SER A 390 24.01 45.41 -8.88
N LEU A 391 23.20 44.43 -8.46
CA LEU A 391 21.78 44.58 -8.21
C LEU A 391 21.48 44.44 -6.72
N ASP A 392 20.88 45.47 -6.13
CA ASP A 392 20.31 45.43 -4.79
C ASP A 392 18.83 45.07 -4.90
N ILE A 393 18.36 44.06 -4.16
CA ILE A 393 16.93 43.69 -4.06
C ILE A 393 16.48 43.71 -2.60
N VAL A 394 15.27 44.20 -2.35
CA VAL A 394 14.61 44.16 -1.02
C VAL A 394 13.52 43.09 -0.99
N ALA A 395 13.09 42.70 0.21
CA ALA A 395 12.12 41.61 0.39
C ALA A 395 10.78 41.83 -0.33
N GLY A 396 10.36 43.09 -0.53
CA GLY A 396 9.16 43.44 -1.30
C GLY A 396 9.34 43.47 -2.82
N GLY A 397 10.46 42.98 -3.37
CA GLY A 397 10.70 42.86 -4.81
C GLY A 397 11.23 44.11 -5.49
N GLY A 398 11.35 45.25 -4.78
CA GLY A 398 12.00 46.44 -5.31
C GLY A 398 13.49 46.20 -5.53
N TRP A 399 13.99 46.50 -6.73
CA TRP A 399 15.40 46.33 -7.08
C TRP A 399 16.02 47.58 -7.70
N THR A 400 17.32 47.74 -7.49
CA THR A 400 18.16 48.80 -8.05
C THR A 400 19.43 48.19 -8.64
N TYR A 401 19.66 48.38 -9.94
CA TYR A 401 20.91 48.00 -10.59
C TYR A 401 21.85 49.20 -10.67
N ASN A 402 23.01 49.10 -10.06
CA ASN A 402 24.08 50.10 -10.09
C ASN A 402 25.12 49.70 -11.13
N LEU A 403 25.33 50.54 -12.15
CA LEU A 403 26.29 50.27 -13.22
C LEU A 403 27.71 50.64 -12.78
N ASN A 404 28.66 49.76 -13.03
CA ASN A 404 30.07 50.10 -12.85
C ASN A 404 30.59 50.86 -14.08
N ASN A 405 30.42 52.18 -14.08
CA ASN A 405 30.91 53.05 -15.15
C ASN A 405 32.44 53.07 -15.30
N ALA A 406 33.21 52.49 -14.38
CA ALA A 406 34.64 52.28 -14.56
C ALA A 406 34.99 50.98 -15.31
N ASN A 407 33.98 50.20 -15.72
CA ASN A 407 34.18 49.01 -16.53
C ASN A 407 34.55 49.41 -17.96
N ALA A 408 35.77 49.09 -18.40
CA ALA A 408 36.31 49.50 -19.69
C ALA A 408 35.53 48.95 -20.92
N VAL A 409 34.73 47.90 -20.75
CA VAL A 409 33.86 47.38 -21.83
C VAL A 409 32.59 48.20 -21.94
N VAL A 410 32.05 48.66 -20.80
CA VAL A 410 30.90 49.58 -20.76
C VAL A 410 31.30 50.93 -21.35
N ASP A 411 32.40 51.52 -20.87
CA ASP A 411 32.95 52.83 -21.29
C ASP A 411 33.36 52.88 -22.78
N ALA A 412 33.43 51.74 -23.46
CA ALA A 412 33.77 51.67 -24.88
C ALA A 412 32.53 51.62 -25.80
N LEU A 413 31.31 51.63 -25.25
CA LEU A 413 30.09 51.48 -26.02
C LEU A 413 29.73 52.76 -26.75
N LYS A 414 29.70 52.69 -28.08
CA LYS A 414 29.30 53.85 -28.89
C LYS A 414 27.79 53.95 -28.99
N THR A 415 27.32 55.13 -29.40
CA THR A 415 25.92 55.35 -29.75
C THR A 415 25.41 54.27 -30.72
N GLY A 416 24.39 53.52 -30.28
CA GLY A 416 23.79 52.43 -31.04
C GLY A 416 24.33 51.04 -30.71
N GLU A 417 25.38 50.93 -29.90
CA GLU A 417 25.89 49.68 -29.32
C GLU A 417 25.25 49.42 -27.95
N SER A 418 25.12 48.14 -27.57
CA SER A 418 24.61 47.76 -26.25
C SER A 418 25.23 46.47 -25.72
N LEU A 419 25.22 46.35 -24.38
CA LEU A 419 25.54 45.14 -23.64
C LEU A 419 24.32 44.67 -22.86
N THR A 420 24.37 43.42 -22.43
CA THR A 420 23.37 42.83 -21.54
C THR A 420 24.06 42.31 -20.30
N ASP A 421 23.54 42.68 -19.14
CA ASP A 421 23.89 42.07 -17.86
C ASP A 421 22.67 41.30 -17.32
N THR A 422 22.88 40.11 -16.78
CA THR A 422 21.81 39.29 -16.20
C THR A 422 22.18 38.96 -14.77
N VAL A 423 21.29 39.29 -13.83
CA VAL A 423 21.46 39.02 -12.41
C VAL A 423 20.29 38.18 -11.90
N THR A 424 20.59 37.02 -11.32
CA THR A 424 19.59 36.08 -10.78
C THR A 424 19.27 36.40 -9.32
N VAL A 425 18.00 36.65 -9.02
CA VAL A 425 17.47 36.80 -7.65
C VAL A 425 16.74 35.54 -7.21
N SER A 426 16.50 35.38 -5.90
CA SER A 426 15.77 34.24 -5.31
C SER A 426 14.71 34.70 -4.31
N SER A 427 13.56 34.02 -4.27
CA SER A 427 12.54 34.15 -3.22
C SER A 427 12.84 33.32 -1.97
N ALA A 428 12.01 33.47 -0.94
CA ALA A 428 12.13 32.76 0.34
C ALA A 428 12.09 31.22 0.17
N ASP A 429 11.19 30.72 -0.69
CA ASP A 429 11.05 29.30 -1.10
C ASP A 429 12.20 28.78 -1.98
N GLY A 430 13.10 29.66 -2.43
CA GLY A 430 14.23 29.34 -3.31
C GLY A 430 13.94 29.45 -4.81
N THR A 431 12.73 29.86 -5.22
CA THR A 431 12.42 30.10 -6.65
C THR A 431 13.26 31.26 -7.20
N THR A 432 13.88 31.06 -8.36
CA THR A 432 14.83 32.03 -8.95
C THR A 432 14.23 32.82 -10.11
N GLN A 433 14.59 34.10 -10.23
CA GLN A 433 14.22 34.95 -11.36
C GLN A 433 15.42 35.75 -11.87
N ASP A 434 15.65 35.74 -13.18
CA ASP A 434 16.65 36.60 -13.82
C ASP A 434 16.10 38.01 -14.07
N ILE A 435 16.91 39.01 -13.73
CA ILE A 435 16.70 40.41 -14.13
C ILE A 435 17.72 40.75 -15.22
N THR A 436 17.24 41.13 -16.40
CA THR A 436 18.07 41.45 -17.56
C THR A 436 18.18 42.96 -17.78
N ILE A 437 19.39 43.50 -17.69
CA ILE A 437 19.69 44.93 -17.86
C ILE A 437 20.33 45.16 -19.22
N THR A 438 19.71 46.00 -20.04
CA THR A 438 20.32 46.50 -21.28
C THR A 438 21.11 47.77 -21.00
N ILE A 439 22.41 47.74 -21.27
CA ILE A 439 23.32 48.88 -21.10
C ILE A 439 23.60 49.46 -22.48
N ASN A 440 23.22 50.72 -22.71
CA ASN A 440 23.32 51.37 -24.02
C ASN A 440 24.50 52.34 -24.04
N GLY A 441 25.24 52.35 -25.15
CA GLY A 441 26.29 53.35 -25.38
C GLY A 441 25.72 54.75 -25.62
N ALA A 442 26.51 55.75 -25.30
CA ALA A 442 26.24 57.16 -25.50
C ALA A 442 27.28 57.74 -26.49
N PRO A 443 27.21 59.05 -26.80
CA PRO A 443 28.31 59.75 -27.46
C PRO A 443 29.36 60.16 -26.42
N ASP A 444 30.61 59.74 -26.62
CA ASP A 444 31.77 60.15 -25.81
C ASP A 444 32.10 61.65 -25.90
#